data_AF-A0A1T4YLH2-F1
#
_entry.id   AF-A0A1T4YLH2-F1
#
_cell.length_a   1.000
_cell.length_b   1.000
_cell.length_c   1.000
_cell.angle_alpha   90.00
_cell.angle_beta   90.00
_cell.angle_gamma   90.00
#
_symmetry.space_group_name_H-M   'P 1'
#
loop_
_entity.id
_entity.type
_entity.pdbx_description
1 polymer ?
#
loop_
_entity_poly.entity_id
_entity_poly.type
_entity_poly.pdbx_seq_one_letter_code
_entity_poly.pdbx_strand_id
1 'polypeptide(L)'
;MRSFSVLSTLFAIIGVLLIGFSYIFKESFELLMVLGLGSLIVGSFLCFWAMVRGEKGAAKFSSVVAFFLLSFIIIWTEPFQIIRVLTWMKN
;
A
#
# COMPACT_ATOMS: atom_id res chain seq x y z
N MET A 1 -3.28 -9.62 21.29
CA MET A 1 -3.04 -8.50 20.35
C MET A 1 -4.20 -8.47 19.38
N ARG A 2 -4.83 -7.32 19.17
CA ARG A 2 -6.05 -7.26 18.38
C ARG A 2 -5.77 -7.57 16.90
N SER A 3 -6.49 -8.56 16.35
CA SER A 3 -6.21 -9.19 15.06
C SER A 3 -6.18 -8.22 13.88
N PHE A 4 -6.99 -7.14 13.92
CA PHE A 4 -7.07 -6.17 12.82
C PHE A 4 -5.81 -5.31 12.67
N SER A 5 -5.18 -4.92 13.78
CA SER A 5 -3.92 -4.15 13.75
C SER A 5 -2.76 -5.00 13.20
N VAL A 6 -2.75 -6.31 13.46
CA VAL A 6 -1.76 -7.24 12.91
C VAL A 6 -1.96 -7.43 11.41
N LEU A 7 -3.21 -7.64 10.99
CA LEU A 7 -3.58 -7.81 9.58
C LEU A 7 -3.25 -6.58 8.73
N SER A 8 -3.49 -5.37 9.27
CA SER A 8 -3.12 -4.10 8.64
C SER A 8 -1.60 -3.93 8.49
N THR A 9 -0.83 -4.36 9.50
CA THR A 9 0.65 -4.31 9.46
C THR A 9 1.20 -5.31 8.44
N LEU A 10 0.63 -6.52 8.37
CA LEU A 10 0.97 -7.53 7.35
C LEU A 10 0.72 -7.00 5.94
N PHE A 11 -0.45 -6.41 5.69
CA PHE A 11 -0.78 -5.81 4.39
C PHE A 11 0.14 -4.63 4.03
N ALA A 12 0.61 -3.87 5.02
CA ALA A 12 1.60 -2.81 4.81
C ALA A 12 2.94 -3.39 4.34
N ILE A 13 3.46 -4.40 5.03
CA ILE A 13 4.72 -5.07 4.69
C ILE A 13 4.64 -5.69 3.30
N ILE A 14 3.54 -6.39 2.99
CA ILE A 14 3.30 -7.01 1.69
C ILE A 14 3.24 -5.93 0.59
N GLY A 15 2.54 -4.83 0.83
CA GLY A 15 2.43 -3.72 -0.12
C GLY A 15 3.79 -3.07 -0.43
N VAL A 16 4.62 -2.83 0.60
CA VAL A 16 5.98 -2.29 0.43
C VAL A 16 6.84 -3.24 -0.39
N LEU A 17 6.79 -4.54 -0.08
CA LEU A 17 7.56 -5.56 -0.80
C LEU A 17 7.15 -5.68 -2.26
N LEU A 18 5.85 -5.68 -2.56
CA LEU A 18 5.33 -5.74 -3.93
C LEU A 18 5.78 -4.54 -4.77
N ILE A 19 5.75 -3.33 -4.20
CA ILE A 19 6.25 -2.12 -4.86
C ILE A 19 7.77 -2.22 -5.05
N GLY A 20 8.52 -2.69 -4.04
CA GLY A 20 9.96 -2.91 -4.18
C GLY A 20 10.30 -3.88 -5.31
N PHE A 21 9.55 -4.99 -5.40
CA PHE A 21 9.71 -5.97 -6.48
C PHE A 21 9.26 -5.45 -7.84
N SER A 22 8.29 -4.53 -7.92
CA SER A 22 7.88 -3.95 -9.20
C SER A 22 9.06 -3.26 -9.89
N TYR A 23 9.89 -2.54 -9.14
CA TYR A 23 11.10 -1.90 -9.66
C TYR A 23 12.18 -2.88 -10.13
N ILE A 24 12.25 -4.08 -9.56
CA ILE A 24 13.22 -5.12 -9.94
C ILE A 24 12.74 -5.86 -11.19
N PHE A 25 11.46 -6.23 -11.24
CA PHE A 25 10.85 -7.01 -12.32
C PHE A 25 10.08 -6.12 -13.30
N LYS A 26 10.80 -5.50 -14.24
CA LYS A 26 10.22 -4.55 -15.21
C LYS A 26 9.15 -5.15 -16.13
N GLU A 27 9.23 -6.43 -16.48
CA GLU A 27 8.23 -7.11 -17.32
C GLU A 27 6.85 -7.21 -16.65
N SER A 28 6.83 -7.27 -15.32
CA SER A 28 5.61 -7.40 -14.52
C SER A 28 5.31 -6.13 -13.72
N PHE A 29 5.97 -5.02 -14.07
CA PHE A 29 5.93 -3.76 -13.32
C PHE A 29 4.51 -3.29 -13.06
N GLU A 30 3.69 -3.22 -14.11
CA GLU A 30 2.29 -2.77 -14.09
C GLU A 30 1.47 -3.56 -13.04
N LEU A 31 1.49 -4.90 -13.15
CA LEU A 31 0.75 -5.82 -12.28
C LEU A 31 1.21 -5.74 -10.82
N LEU A 32 2.53 -5.77 -10.58
CA LEU A 32 3.07 -5.71 -9.22
C LEU A 32 2.79 -4.35 -8.57
N MET A 33 2.82 -3.27 -9.34
CA MET A 33 2.55 -1.94 -8.84
C MET A 33 1.07 -1.78 -8.46
N VAL A 34 0.14 -2.30 -9.29
CA VAL A 34 -1.30 -2.34 -8.96
C VAL A 34 -1.54 -3.17 -7.70
N LEU A 35 -0.95 -4.36 -7.60
CA LEU A 35 -1.11 -5.23 -6.43
C LEU A 35 -0.52 -4.60 -5.16
N GLY A 36 0.64 -3.96 -5.28
CA GLY A 36 1.30 -3.26 -4.17
C GLY A 36 0.49 -2.08 -3.66
N LEU A 37 0.02 -1.21 -4.57
CA LEU A 37 -0.85 -0.09 -4.23
C LEU A 37 -2.20 -0.57 -3.66
N GLY A 38 -2.82 -1.56 -4.29
CA GLY A 38 -4.07 -2.17 -3.80
C GLY A 38 -3.93 -2.74 -2.39
N SER A 39 -2.83 -3.44 -2.11
CA SER A 39 -2.50 -3.95 -0.78
C SER A 39 -2.43 -2.82 0.27
N LEU A 40 -1.77 -1.70 -0.05
CA LEU A 40 -1.68 -0.57 0.89
C LEU A 40 -3.02 0.13 1.11
N ILE A 41 -3.88 0.22 0.08
CA ILE A 41 -5.25 0.76 0.20
C ILE A 41 -6.06 -0.12 1.15
N VAL A 42 -6.06 -1.44 0.93
CA VAL A 42 -6.76 -2.39 1.81
C VAL A 42 -6.21 -2.32 3.24
N GLY A 43 -4.88 -2.26 3.40
CA GLY A 43 -4.22 -2.07 4.69
C GLY A 43 -4.63 -0.79 5.42
N SER A 44 -4.85 0.30 4.67
CA SER A 44 -5.34 1.59 5.19
C SER A 44 -6.81 1.52 5.63
N PHE A 45 -7.68 0.83 4.88
CA PHE A 45 -9.07 0.59 5.31
C PHE A 45 -9.15 -0.25 6.59
N LEU A 46 -8.32 -1.30 6.69
CA LEU A 46 -8.19 -2.12 7.91
C LEU A 46 -7.74 -1.28 9.12
N CYS A 47 -6.83 -0.33 8.88
CA CYS A 47 -6.39 0.68 9.85
C CYS A 47 -7.55 1.54 10.36
N PHE A 48 -8.36 2.09 9.44
CA PHE A 48 -9.54 2.88 9.78
C PHE A 48 -10.55 2.08 10.58
N TRP A 49 -10.77 0.82 10.19
CA TRP A 49 -11.68 -0.09 10.90
C TRP A 49 -11.21 -0.40 12.33
N ALA A 50 -9.91 -0.58 12.53
CA ALA A 50 -9.32 -0.73 13.86
C ALA A 50 -9.46 0.55 14.71
N MET A 51 -9.41 1.73 14.10
CA MET A 51 -9.67 2.98 14.79
C MET A 51 -11.12 3.09 15.26
N VAL A 52 -12.09 2.81 14.37
CA VAL A 52 -13.53 2.80 14.68
C VAL A 52 -13.86 1.79 15.79
N ARG A 53 -13.19 0.63 15.81
CA ARG A 53 -13.37 -0.40 16.86
C ARG A 53 -12.74 -0.07 18.22
N GLY A 54 -12.22 1.15 18.42
CA GLY A 54 -11.66 1.55 19.72
C GLY A 54 -10.39 0.77 20.07
N GLU A 55 -9.64 0.35 19.05
CA GLU A 55 -8.20 0.12 19.04
C GLU A 55 -7.48 0.82 20.21
N LYS A 56 -6.61 0.22 21.04
CA LYS A 56 -5.60 0.95 21.85
C LYS A 56 -4.19 0.51 21.41
N GLY A 57 -3.29 1.45 21.11
CA GLY A 57 -1.94 1.17 20.57
C GLY A 57 -1.52 2.06 19.38
N ALA A 58 -0.21 2.34 19.24
CA ALA A 58 0.35 3.11 18.13
C ALA A 58 0.50 2.28 16.83
N ALA A 59 0.52 0.94 16.94
CA ALA A 59 0.64 0.00 15.81
C ALA A 59 -0.52 0.08 14.80
N LYS A 60 -1.59 0.83 15.10
CA LYS A 60 -2.73 1.06 14.22
C LYS A 60 -2.51 2.17 13.21
N PHE A 61 -1.38 2.86 13.23
CA PHE A 61 -1.10 3.93 12.28
C PHE A 61 -0.01 3.54 11.28
N SER A 62 0.63 2.38 11.47
CA SER A 62 1.74 1.91 10.65
C SER A 62 1.35 1.80 9.17
N SER A 63 0.17 1.26 8.86
CA SER A 63 -0.29 1.07 7.48
C SER A 63 -0.66 2.38 6.80
N VAL A 64 -1.29 3.32 7.51
CA VAL A 64 -1.63 4.65 6.98
C VAL A 64 -0.35 5.45 6.72
N VAL A 65 0.59 5.44 7.67
CA VAL A 65 1.89 6.12 7.51
C VAL A 65 2.67 5.52 6.35
N ALA A 66 2.69 4.19 6.22
CA ALA A 66 3.32 3.50 5.10
C ALA A 66 2.66 3.85 3.76
N PHE A 67 1.32 3.91 3.71
CA PHE A 67 0.58 4.32 2.52
C PHE A 67 0.94 5.74 2.09
N PHE A 68 0.84 6.72 3.01
CA PHE A 68 1.16 8.11 2.69
C PHE A 68 2.62 8.31 2.29
N LEU A 69 3.58 7.67 2.99
CA LEU A 69 5.00 7.76 2.65
C LEU A 69 5.28 7.15 1.28
N LEU A 70 4.75 5.96 0.98
CA LEU A 70 4.99 5.30 -0.30
C LEU A 70 4.31 6.03 -1.45
N SER A 71 3.06 6.47 -1.28
CA SER A 71 2.38 7.29 -2.28
C SER A 71 3.15 8.61 -2.52
N PHE A 72 3.66 9.25 -1.47
CA PHE A 72 4.47 10.46 -1.61
C PHE A 72 5.77 10.21 -2.38
N ILE A 73 6.50 9.13 -2.05
CA ILE A 73 7.73 8.75 -2.76
C ILE A 73 7.42 8.46 -4.23
N ILE A 74 6.37 7.69 -4.53
CA ILE A 74 5.96 7.34 -5.90
C ILE A 74 5.64 8.61 -6.72
N ILE A 75 4.84 9.53 -6.15
CA ILE A 75 4.49 10.80 -6.80
C ILE A 75 5.75 11.63 -7.07
N TRP A 76 6.72 11.61 -6.15
CA TRP A 76 7.95 12.39 -6.27
C TRP A 76 8.95 11.78 -7.26
N THR A 77 9.10 10.45 -7.30
CA THR A 77 10.06 9.78 -8.17
C THR A 77 9.58 9.73 -9.61
N GLU A 78 8.31 9.42 -9.84
CA GLU A 78 7.75 9.33 -11.19
C GLU A 78 6.26 9.73 -11.18
N PRO A 79 5.92 11.02 -11.29
CA PRO A 79 4.53 11.48 -11.24
C PRO A 79 3.63 10.86 -12.31
N PHE A 80 4.22 10.39 -13.42
CA PHE A 80 3.52 9.71 -14.51
C PHE A 80 3.32 8.21 -14.29
N GLN A 81 3.86 7.59 -13.23
CA GLN A 81 3.64 6.16 -12.94
C GLN A 81 2.17 5.85 -12.69
N ILE A 82 1.47 6.69 -11.91
CA ILE A 82 0.04 6.51 -11.63
C ILE A 82 -0.76 6.60 -12.94
N ILE A 83 -0.37 7.52 -13.82
CA ILE A 83 -1.00 7.69 -15.14
C ILE A 83 -0.71 6.48 -16.04
N ARG A 84 0.51 5.94 -16.02
CA ARG A 84 0.91 4.74 -16.79
C ARG A 84 0.08 3.52 -16.38
N VAL A 85 -0.02 3.26 -15.08
CA VAL A 85 -0.82 2.16 -14.51
C VAL A 85 -2.31 2.33 -14.87
N LEU A 86 -2.86 3.54 -14.76
CA LEU A 86 -4.25 3.82 -15.17
C LEU A 86 -4.48 3.61 -16.66
N THR A 87 -3.48 3.92 -17.48
CA THR A 87 -3.55 3.73 -18.94
C THR A 87 -3.51 2.26 -19.30
N TRP A 88 -2.67 1.47 -18.62
CA TRP A 88 -2.62 0.01 -18.80
C TRP A 88 -3.91 -0.67 -18.35
N MET A 89 -4.48 -0.30 -17.19
CA MET A 89 -5.77 -0.84 -16.73
C MET A 89 -6.92 -0.62 -17.72
N LYS A 90 -6.85 0.42 -18.54
CA LYS A 90 -7.87 0.75 -19.54
C LYS A 90 -7.74 -0.10 -20.80
N ASN A 91 -6.55 -0.63 -21.09
CA ASN A 91 -6.22 -1.31 -22.34
C ASN A 91 -6.26 -2.82 -22.21
#